data_AF-A0A3N5X307-F1
#
_entry.id   AF-A0A3N5X307-F1
#
_cell.length_a   1.000
_cell.length_b   1.000
_cell.length_c   1.000
_cell.angle_alpha   90.00
_cell.angle_beta   90.00
_cell.angle_gamma   90.00
#
_symmetry.space_group_name_H-M   'P 1'
#
loop_
_entity.id
_entity.type
_entity.pdbx_description
1 polymer ?
#
loop_
_entity_poly.entity_id
_entity_poly.type
_entity_poly.pdbx_seq_one_letter_code
_entity_poly.pdbx_strand_id
1 'polypeptide(L)'
;MNLTNFEIGLILVEGSILVSFLLTFLYLRKRVNPEWAKRVKNPGGGKGVPIDLARFQGLLRETELLSRELSKNLEEKKEITRRLLERLDMKMIHLETLMRQVKENEKAQARPAREEENPGSILELSRAGCEVSDIARRLSRSKEEIQLVLDVTRLTPEFNKG
;
A
#
# COMPACT_ATOMS: atom_id res chain seq x y z
N MET A 1 -0.50 31.97 8.61
CA MET A 1 0.92 31.79 8.22
C MET A 1 0.97 31.83 6.70
N ASN A 2 1.73 32.77 6.15
CA ASN A 2 1.55 33.25 4.78
C ASN A 2 2.25 32.35 3.77
N LEU A 3 1.48 31.83 2.81
CA LEU A 3 1.92 30.98 1.70
C LEU A 3 3.11 31.58 0.93
N THR A 4 3.16 32.91 0.84
CA THR A 4 4.21 33.69 0.18
C THR A 4 5.60 33.49 0.80
N ASN A 5 5.68 33.23 2.11
CA ASN A 5 6.96 33.01 2.78
C ASN A 5 7.54 31.63 2.46
N PHE A 6 6.68 30.66 2.13
CA PHE A 6 7.09 29.31 1.76
C PHE A 6 7.62 29.28 0.32
N GLU A 7 6.96 29.98 -0.61
CA GLU A 7 7.41 30.10 -2.01
C GLU A 7 8.76 30.82 -2.13
N ILE A 8 8.93 31.93 -1.40
CA ILE A 8 10.21 32.67 -1.36
C ILE A 8 11.32 31.79 -0.77
N GLY A 9 11.00 31.00 0.26
CA GLY A 9 11.94 30.04 0.85
C GLY A 9 12.40 28.97 -0.15
N LEU A 10 11.47 28.42 -0.95
CA LEU A 10 11.78 27.39 -1.95
C LEU A 10 12.71 27.91 -3.05
N ILE A 11 12.44 29.11 -3.57
CA ILE A 11 13.26 29.77 -4.61
C ILE A 11 14.68 30.03 -4.10
N LEU A 12 14.83 30.43 -2.83
CA LEU A 12 16.13 30.66 -2.20
C LEU A 12 16.95 29.37 -2.10
N VAL A 13 16.30 28.26 -1.76
CA VAL A 13 16.96 26.95 -1.66
C VAL A 13 17.38 26.46 -3.05
N GLU A 14 16.50 26.49 -4.04
CA GLU A 14 16.83 26.09 -5.41
C GLU A 14 17.93 26.95 -6.03
N GLY A 15 17.87 28.27 -5.81
CA GLY A 15 18.92 29.20 -6.23
C GLY A 15 20.28 28.87 -5.61
N SER A 16 20.32 28.53 -4.32
CA SER A 16 21.56 28.17 -3.63
C SER A 16 22.21 26.89 -4.18
N ILE A 17 21.38 25.91 -4.56
CA ILE A 17 21.83 24.64 -5.14
C ILE A 17 22.47 24.88 -6.51
N LEU A 18 21.81 25.66 -7.38
CA LEU A 18 22.33 25.99 -8.71
C LEU A 18 23.66 26.76 -8.63
N VAL A 19 23.77 27.72 -7.72
CA VAL A 19 25.02 28.47 -7.50
C VAL A 19 26.13 27.56 -6.98
N SER A 20 25.82 26.64 -6.07
CA SER A 20 26.77 25.64 -5.57
C SER A 20 27.27 24.71 -6.67
N PHE A 21 26.37 24.23 -7.53
CA PHE A 21 26.73 23.43 -8.71
C PHE A 21 27.61 24.21 -9.68
N LEU A 22 27.29 25.47 -9.96
CA LEU A 22 28.08 26.32 -10.84
C LEU A 22 29.49 26.56 -10.29
N LEU A 23 29.61 26.86 -8.99
CA LEU A 23 30.89 27.02 -8.31
C LEU A 23 31.71 25.73 -8.34
N THR A 24 31.07 24.59 -8.05
CA THR A 24 31.71 23.28 -8.09
C THR A 24 32.18 22.94 -9.50
N PHE A 25 31.37 23.24 -10.52
CA PHE A 25 31.71 23.05 -11.92
C PHE A 25 32.88 23.94 -12.36
N LEU A 26 32.87 25.22 -11.98
CA LEU A 26 33.98 26.14 -12.23
C LEU A 26 35.26 25.71 -11.51
N TYR A 27 35.13 25.22 -10.27
CA TYR A 27 36.25 24.70 -9.50
C TYR A 27 36.84 23.43 -10.13
N LEU A 28 35.99 22.48 -10.53
CA LEU A 28 36.42 21.29 -11.27
C LEU A 28 37.06 21.68 -12.61
N ARG A 29 36.46 22.61 -13.37
CA ARG A 29 37.02 23.09 -14.64
C ARG A 29 38.40 23.72 -14.45
N LYS A 30 38.59 24.50 -13.38
CA LYS A 30 39.87 25.11 -13.02
C LYS A 30 40.91 24.08 -12.58
N ARG A 31 40.50 23.02 -11.87
CA ARG A 31 41.38 21.96 -11.34
C ARG A 31 41.77 20.92 -12.40
N VAL A 32 40.83 20.55 -13.26
CA VAL A 32 41.02 19.52 -14.30
C VAL A 32 41.80 20.08 -15.50
N ASN A 33 41.79 21.40 -15.72
CA ASN A 33 42.46 21.99 -16.89
C ASN A 33 43.17 23.33 -16.60
N PRO A 34 44.25 23.33 -15.79
CA PRO A 34 45.08 24.52 -15.60
C PRO A 34 45.76 24.97 -16.91
N GLU A 35 45.87 24.08 -17.90
CA GLU A 35 46.39 24.36 -19.23
C GLU A 35 45.41 25.16 -20.12
N TRP A 36 44.10 25.09 -19.88
CA TRP A 36 43.12 25.91 -20.60
C TRP A 36 43.29 27.41 -20.31
N ALA A 37 43.59 27.77 -19.06
CA ALA A 37 43.86 29.15 -18.67
C ALA A 37 45.14 29.72 -19.33
N LYS A 38 46.11 28.86 -19.66
CA LYS A 38 47.32 29.25 -20.42
C LYS A 38 47.05 29.38 -21.92
N ARG A 39 46.19 28.53 -22.51
CA ARG A 39 45.83 28.60 -23.94
C ARG A 39 45.03 29.85 -24.31
N VAL A 40 44.20 30.37 -23.41
CA VAL A 40 43.47 31.63 -23.63
C VAL A 40 44.42 32.83 -23.65
N LYS A 41 45.57 32.76 -22.96
CA LYS A 41 46.59 33.82 -22.95
C LYS A 41 47.60 33.74 -24.10
N ASN A 42 47.82 32.57 -24.71
CA ASN A 42 48.75 32.38 -25.83
C ASN A 42 48.09 31.59 -26.97
N PRO A 43 47.49 32.26 -27.98
CA PRO A 43 46.80 31.58 -29.09
C PRO A 43 47.74 30.88 -30.09
N GLY A 44 49.07 30.95 -29.92
CA GLY A 44 50.04 30.51 -30.94
C GLY A 44 50.73 29.16 -30.75
N GLY A 45 50.47 28.39 -29.69
CA GLY A 45 51.42 27.33 -29.27
C GLY A 45 50.88 25.92 -29.01
N GLY A 46 49.63 25.62 -29.36
CA GLY A 46 49.05 24.30 -29.10
C GLY A 46 48.90 23.49 -30.37
N LYS A 47 49.89 22.67 -30.72
CA LYS A 47 49.64 21.52 -31.60
C LYS A 47 48.51 20.72 -30.95
N GLY A 48 47.31 20.87 -31.49
CA GLY A 48 46.17 20.05 -31.11
C GLY A 48 46.59 18.62 -31.32
N VAL A 49 46.50 17.81 -30.27
CA VAL A 49 46.46 16.36 -30.44
C VAL A 49 45.37 16.13 -31.49
N PRO A 50 45.67 15.54 -32.66
CA PRO A 50 44.64 15.24 -33.64
C PRO A 50 43.67 14.32 -32.91
N ILE A 51 42.51 14.86 -32.56
CA ILE A 51 41.41 14.05 -32.05
C ILE A 51 41.12 13.11 -33.18
N ASP A 52 41.46 11.84 -32.97
CA ASP A 52 41.25 10.78 -33.94
C ASP A 52 39.75 10.69 -34.20
N LEU A 53 39.32 11.35 -35.29
CA LEU A 53 37.92 11.60 -35.62
C LEU A 53 37.18 10.27 -35.78
N ALA A 54 37.91 9.22 -36.20
CA ALA A 54 37.41 7.86 -36.31
C ALA A 54 37.06 7.28 -34.93
N ARG A 55 37.92 7.48 -33.92
CA ARG A 55 37.65 7.04 -32.54
C ARG A 55 36.49 7.80 -31.92
N PHE A 56 36.38 9.10 -32.19
CA PHE A 56 35.27 9.91 -31.69
C PHE A 56 33.93 9.52 -32.34
N GLN A 57 33.92 9.25 -33.65
CA GLN A 57 32.74 8.72 -34.34
C GLN A 57 32.35 7.33 -33.83
N GLY A 58 33.32 6.47 -33.50
CA GLY A 58 33.08 5.18 -32.86
C GLY A 58 32.36 5.34 -31.53
N LEU A 59 32.89 6.20 -30.65
CA LEU A 59 32.27 6.50 -29.35
C LEU A 59 30.86 7.08 -29.48
N LEU A 60 30.63 7.98 -30.45
CA LEU A 60 29.30 8.55 -30.70
C LEU A 60 28.29 7.47 -31.12
N ARG A 61 28.69 6.53 -31.98
CA ARG A 61 27.83 5.40 -32.36
C ARG A 61 27.54 4.49 -31.17
N GLU A 62 28.54 4.21 -30.33
CA GLU A 62 28.35 3.42 -29.11
C GLU A 62 27.40 4.13 -28.13
N THR A 63 27.53 5.45 -27.97
CA THR A 63 26.61 6.22 -27.10
C THR A 63 25.20 6.26 -27.68
N GLU A 64 25.05 6.35 -29.00
CA GLU A 64 23.74 6.31 -29.65
C GLU A 64 23.07 4.93 -29.48
N LEU A 65 23.83 3.84 -29.66
CA LEU A 65 23.34 2.48 -29.41
C LEU A 65 22.94 2.29 -27.96
N LEU A 66 23.78 2.71 -27.01
CA LEU A 66 23.48 2.62 -25.58
C LEU A 66 22.25 3.45 -25.21
N SER A 67 22.09 4.63 -25.79
CA SER A 67 20.91 5.49 -25.60
C SER A 67 19.64 4.82 -26.12
N ARG A 68 19.68 4.19 -27.29
CA ARG A 68 18.55 3.43 -27.83
C ARG A 68 18.18 2.25 -26.94
N GLU A 69 19.17 1.51 -26.45
CA GLU A 69 18.95 0.37 -25.57
C GLU A 69 18.39 0.79 -24.21
N LEU A 70 18.92 1.86 -23.62
CA LEU A 70 18.37 2.46 -22.40
C LEU A 70 16.94 2.94 -22.60
N SER A 71 16.63 3.60 -23.73
CA SER A 71 15.28 4.06 -24.03
C SER A 71 14.32 2.89 -24.16
N LYS A 72 14.74 1.79 -24.81
CA LYS A 72 13.93 0.58 -24.93
C LYS A 72 13.69 -0.06 -23.56
N ASN A 73 14.73 -0.19 -22.74
CA ASN A 73 14.63 -0.78 -21.41
C ASN A 73 13.74 0.06 -20.47
N LEU A 74 13.82 1.39 -20.57
CA LEU A 74 12.92 2.28 -19.85
C LEU A 74 11.46 2.09 -20.26
N GLU A 75 11.19 1.92 -21.56
CA GLU A 75 9.83 1.68 -22.05
C GLU A 75 9.29 0.33 -21.57
N GLU A 76 10.10 -0.73 -21.63
CA GLU A 76 9.75 -2.04 -21.08
C GLU A 76 9.47 -1.98 -19.57
N LYS A 77 10.30 -1.26 -18.80
CA LYS A 77 10.07 -1.07 -17.36
C LYS A 77 8.83 -0.26 -17.05
N LYS A 78 8.52 0.77 -17.85
CA LYS A 78 7.26 1.53 -17.72
C LYS A 78 6.06 0.62 -17.97
N GLU A 79 6.10 -0.20 -19.00
CA GLU A 79 5.02 -1.13 -19.31
C GLU A 79 4.82 -2.19 -18.22
N ILE A 80 5.92 -2.73 -17.65
CA ILE A 80 5.84 -3.63 -16.49
C ILE A 80 5.18 -2.92 -15.29
N THR A 81 5.60 -1.68 -15.01
CA THR A 81 5.02 -0.88 -13.93
C THR A 81 3.53 -0.63 -14.14
N ARG A 82 3.13 -0.33 -15.39
CA ARG A 82 1.73 -0.14 -15.79
C ARG A 82 0.90 -1.40 -15.53
N ARG A 83 1.39 -2.57 -15.94
CA ARG A 83 0.72 -3.86 -15.69
C ARG A 83 0.62 -4.20 -14.21
N LEU A 84 1.63 -3.86 -13.41
CA LEU A 84 1.59 -4.07 -11.97
C LEU A 84 0.54 -3.17 -11.30
N LEU A 85 0.45 -1.91 -11.74
CA LEU A 85 -0.57 -0.98 -11.26
C LEU A 85 -1.97 -1.47 -11.59
N GLU A 86 -2.22 -1.87 -12.84
CA GLU A 86 -3.50 -2.46 -13.27
C GLU A 86 -3.89 -3.70 -12.44
N ARG A 87 -2.91 -4.57 -12.11
CA ARG A 87 -3.14 -5.73 -11.24
C ARG A 87 -3.47 -5.34 -9.81
N LEU A 88 -2.85 -4.30 -9.28
CA LEU A 88 -3.13 -3.80 -7.93
C LEU A 88 -4.52 -3.17 -7.86
N ASP A 89 -4.91 -2.38 -8.85
CA ASP A 89 -6.25 -1.79 -8.94
C ASP A 89 -7.33 -2.87 -9.01
N MET A 90 -7.12 -3.91 -9.82
CA MET A 90 -8.04 -5.06 -9.87
C MET A 90 -8.18 -5.76 -8.52
N LYS A 91 -7.06 -5.94 -7.78
CA LYS A 91 -7.11 -6.52 -6.43
C LYS A 91 -7.83 -5.60 -5.44
N MET A 92 -7.63 -4.29 -5.54
CA MET A 92 -8.31 -3.32 -4.68
C MET A 92 -9.82 -3.37 -4.89
N ILE A 93 -10.29 -3.35 -6.13
CA ILE A 93 -11.70 -3.49 -6.49
C ILE A 93 -12.28 -4.83 -5.99
N HIS A 94 -11.51 -5.90 -6.13
CA HIS A 94 -11.92 -7.22 -5.64
C HIS A 94 -12.08 -7.24 -4.11
N LEU A 95 -11.12 -6.67 -3.37
CA LEU A 95 -11.22 -6.54 -1.91
C LEU A 95 -12.39 -5.66 -1.49
N GLU A 96 -12.61 -4.52 -2.15
CA GLU A 96 -13.78 -3.66 -1.86
C GLU A 96 -15.10 -4.40 -2.09
N THR A 97 -15.16 -5.22 -3.13
CA THR A 97 -16.33 -6.06 -3.41
C THR A 97 -16.55 -7.09 -2.32
N LEU A 98 -15.49 -7.78 -1.87
CA LEU A 98 -15.57 -8.73 -0.77
C LEU A 98 -15.96 -8.06 0.55
N MET A 99 -15.40 -6.89 0.86
CA MET A 99 -15.79 -6.11 2.04
C MET A 99 -17.26 -5.70 1.99
N ARG A 100 -17.77 -5.32 0.81
CA ARG A 100 -19.19 -5.01 0.62
C ARG A 100 -20.07 -6.24 0.86
N GLN A 101 -19.69 -7.39 0.30
CA GLN A 101 -20.40 -8.65 0.52
C GLN A 101 -20.40 -9.09 1.99
N VAL A 102 -19.27 -8.96 2.69
CA VAL A 102 -19.20 -9.24 4.13
C VAL A 102 -20.11 -8.30 4.91
N LYS A 103 -20.09 -7.00 4.61
CA LYS A 103 -20.95 -6.01 5.28
C LYS A 103 -22.45 -6.25 5.00
N GLU A 104 -22.79 -6.71 3.81
CA GLU A 104 -24.16 -7.12 3.46
C GLU A 104 -24.57 -8.40 4.19
N ASN A 105 -23.66 -9.38 4.30
CA ASN A 105 -23.89 -10.62 5.06
C ASN A 105 -24.00 -10.37 6.57
N GLU A 106 -23.20 -9.47 7.14
CA GLU A 106 -23.33 -9.04 8.54
C GLU A 106 -24.67 -8.34 8.77
N LYS A 107 -25.13 -7.49 7.84
CA LYS A 107 -26.46 -6.89 7.92
C LYS A 107 -27.60 -7.91 7.72
N ALA A 108 -27.38 -8.95 6.92
CA ALA A 108 -28.33 -10.05 6.76
C ALA A 108 -28.38 -10.94 8.02
N GLN A 109 -27.25 -11.13 8.71
CA GLN A 109 -27.18 -11.77 10.03
C GLN A 109 -27.73 -10.90 11.17
N ALA A 110 -27.74 -9.57 11.01
CA ALA A 110 -28.31 -8.61 11.96
C ALA A 110 -29.85 -8.44 11.85
N ARG A 111 -30.55 -9.31 11.10
CA ARG A 111 -32.00 -9.48 11.20
C ARG A 111 -32.32 -10.74 12.00
N PRO A 112 -33.25 -10.61 12.94
CA PRO A 112 -33.00 -10.86 14.34
C PRO A 112 -32.66 -12.33 14.56
N ALA A 113 -31.58 -12.57 15.30
CA ALA A 113 -31.58 -13.69 16.22
C ALA A 113 -32.95 -13.63 16.92
N ARG A 114 -33.78 -14.64 16.65
CA ARG A 114 -35.01 -14.87 17.39
C ARG A 114 -34.71 -14.56 18.84
N GLU A 115 -35.56 -13.72 19.40
CA GLU A 115 -35.74 -13.38 20.81
C GLU A 115 -34.82 -14.18 21.72
N GLU A 116 -34.09 -13.48 22.58
CA GLU A 116 -33.50 -14.03 23.80
C GLU A 116 -34.54 -14.89 24.53
N GLU A 117 -34.63 -16.16 24.12
CA GLU A 117 -35.54 -17.13 24.67
C GLU A 117 -34.93 -17.57 25.98
N ASN A 118 -35.35 -16.86 27.01
CA ASN A 118 -34.94 -16.98 28.39
C ASN A 118 -34.84 -18.47 28.79
N PRO A 119 -33.63 -19.03 28.98
CA PRO A 119 -33.46 -20.41 29.45
C PRO A 119 -34.10 -20.64 30.83
N GLY A 120 -34.43 -19.55 31.55
CA GLY A 120 -35.23 -19.57 32.77
C GLY A 120 -36.59 -20.25 32.61
N SER A 121 -37.28 -20.08 31.48
CA SER A 121 -38.62 -20.65 31.28
C SER A 121 -38.61 -22.18 31.18
N ILE A 122 -37.55 -22.78 30.63
CA ILE A 122 -37.37 -24.24 30.56
C ILE A 122 -37.10 -24.79 31.98
N LEU A 123 -36.28 -24.08 32.76
CA LEU A 123 -35.91 -24.48 34.12
C LEU A 123 -37.08 -24.34 35.10
N GLU A 124 -37.88 -23.29 34.99
CA GLU A 124 -39.08 -23.09 35.81
C GLU A 124 -40.11 -24.20 35.58
N LEU A 125 -40.39 -24.55 34.31
CA LEU A 125 -41.32 -25.62 33.97
C LEU A 125 -40.80 -26.99 34.41
N SER A 126 -39.48 -27.24 34.32
CA SER A 126 -38.87 -28.45 34.84
C SER A 126 -38.95 -28.53 36.37
N ARG A 127 -38.71 -27.42 37.09
CA ARG A 127 -38.88 -27.34 38.55
C ARG A 127 -40.33 -27.51 38.98
N ALA A 128 -41.29 -27.09 38.16
CA ALA A 128 -42.71 -27.32 38.37
C ALA A 128 -43.15 -28.79 38.08
N GLY A 129 -42.22 -29.68 37.71
CA GLY A 129 -42.48 -31.09 37.47
C GLY A 129 -43.07 -31.40 36.09
N CYS A 130 -43.00 -30.48 35.13
CA CYS A 130 -43.45 -30.75 33.76
C CYS A 130 -42.47 -31.70 33.04
N GLU A 131 -42.99 -32.67 32.30
CA GLU A 131 -42.17 -33.55 31.46
C GLU A 131 -41.59 -32.82 30.26
N VAL A 132 -40.42 -33.27 29.79
CA VAL A 132 -39.69 -32.71 28.63
C VAL A 132 -40.58 -32.62 27.38
N SER A 133 -41.48 -33.59 27.18
CA SER A 133 -42.42 -33.59 26.05
C SER A 133 -43.45 -32.46 26.14
N ASP A 134 -43.89 -32.09 27.34
CA ASP A 134 -44.87 -31.02 27.56
C ASP A 134 -44.22 -29.64 27.50
N ILE A 135 -42.98 -29.53 27.99
CA ILE A 135 -42.16 -28.32 27.84
C ILE A 135 -41.89 -28.07 26.35
N ALA A 136 -41.55 -29.11 25.58
CA ALA A 136 -41.34 -29.04 24.13
C ALA A 136 -42.58 -28.52 23.41
N ARG A 137 -43.75 -29.04 23.79
CA ARG A 137 -45.03 -28.61 23.22
C ARG A 137 -45.37 -27.16 23.59
N ARG A 138 -45.16 -26.75 24.85
CA ARG A 138 -45.48 -25.40 25.33
C ARG A 138 -44.55 -24.33 24.75
N LEU A 139 -43.28 -24.66 24.59
CA LEU A 139 -42.27 -23.73 24.07
C LEU A 139 -42.05 -23.85 22.56
N SER A 140 -42.77 -24.75 21.87
CA SER A 140 -42.57 -25.05 20.44
C SER A 140 -41.12 -25.38 20.09
N ARG A 141 -40.45 -26.12 20.98
CA ARG A 141 -39.04 -26.53 20.88
C ARG A 141 -38.92 -28.03 20.63
N SER A 142 -37.78 -28.46 20.11
CA SER A 142 -37.47 -29.89 20.00
C SER A 142 -37.22 -30.50 21.39
N LYS A 143 -37.47 -31.79 21.55
CA LYS A 143 -37.23 -32.49 22.82
C LYS A 143 -35.74 -32.53 23.14
N GLU A 144 -34.93 -32.62 22.10
CA GLU A 144 -33.47 -32.67 22.13
C GLU A 144 -32.87 -31.36 22.65
N GLU A 145 -33.39 -30.20 22.22
CA GLU A 145 -32.96 -28.89 22.72
C GLU A 145 -33.27 -28.71 24.21
N ILE A 146 -34.46 -29.14 24.66
CA ILE A 146 -34.82 -29.04 26.08
C ILE A 146 -33.98 -29.98 26.93
N GLN A 147 -33.75 -31.21 26.45
CA GLN A 147 -32.91 -32.19 27.12
C GLN A 147 -31.48 -31.64 27.28
N LEU A 148 -30.93 -31.03 26.22
CA LEU A 148 -29.60 -30.42 26.24
C LEU A 148 -29.51 -29.28 27.27
N VAL A 149 -30.51 -28.39 27.34
CA VAL A 149 -30.53 -27.28 28.31
C VAL A 149 -30.60 -27.80 29.75
N LEU A 150 -31.40 -28.84 30.01
CA LEU A 150 -31.50 -29.46 31.33
C LEU A 150 -30.20 -30.17 31.73
N ASP A 151 -29.56 -30.88 30.80
CA ASP A 151 -28.31 -31.59 31.05
C ASP A 151 -27.14 -30.63 31.29
N VAL A 152 -27.04 -29.55 30.51
CA VAL A 152 -26.04 -28.50 30.73
C VAL A 152 -26.24 -27.86 32.10
N THR A 153 -27.48 -27.54 32.49
CA THR A 153 -27.76 -26.92 33.80
C THR A 153 -27.44 -27.85 34.98
N ARG A 154 -27.57 -29.17 34.81
CA ARG A 154 -27.15 -30.16 35.83
C ARG A 154 -25.63 -30.24 35.97
N LEU A 155 -24.89 -30.00 34.89
CA LEU A 155 -23.43 -30.02 34.87
C LEU A 155 -22.80 -28.70 35.38
N THR A 156 -23.55 -27.59 35.36
CA THR A 156 -23.08 -26.27 35.80
C THR A 156 -23.97 -25.66 36.91
N PRO A 157 -23.90 -26.15 38.17
CA PRO A 157 -24.70 -25.63 39.28
C PRO A 157 -24.38 -24.17 39.70
N GLU A 158 -23.30 -23.58 39.18
CA GLU A 158 -22.80 -22.24 39.55
C GLU A 158 -23.66 -21.06 39.04
N PHE A 159 -24.59 -21.27 38.09
CA PHE A 159 -25.39 -20.18 37.49
C PHE A 159 -26.76 -19.94 38.15
N ASN A 160 -27.06 -20.57 39.29
CA ASN A 160 -28.39 -20.53 39.93
C ASN A 160 -28.44 -19.75 41.26
N LYS A 161 -27.53 -18.77 41.43
CA LYS A 161 -27.62 -17.73 42.47
C LYS A 161 -27.64 -16.36 41.81
N GLY A 162 -28.82 -15.94 41.38
CA GLY A 162 -29.12 -14.60 40.88
C GLY A 162 -30.60 -14.36 40.95
#